data_AF-A0A1D6GI92-F1
#
_entry.id   AF-A0A1D6GI92-F1
#
_cell.length_a   1.000
_cell.length_b   1.000
_cell.length_c   1.000
_cell.angle_alpha   90.00
_cell.angle_beta   90.00
_cell.angle_gamma   90.00
#
_symmetry.space_group_name_H-M   'P 1'
#
loop_
_entity.id
_entity.type
_entity.pdbx_description
1 polymer ?
#
loop_
_entity_poly.entity_id
_entity_poly.type
_entity_poly.pdbx_seq_one_letter_code
_entity_poly.pdbx_strand_id
1 'polypeptide(L)'
;MTRVLRLGVNDKVELFNGVGSLAEGFIHKVDKGGSGVELLEDARIIAPQGIQWHVFAAFGTLKGGRADWLIEKCTELGASSVTPLLTERCHTIAENRVDRLQRLVLAAVKQCQRIHEMSLKSPIQIRHLLPVVSQSKLAFLASAEAPPLFSVLPESSIEQSGLLIIGPEGGNANPELH
;
A
#
# COMPACT_ATOMS: atom_id res chain seq x y z
N MET A 1 -0.55 22.62 -3.24
CA MET A 1 0.85 23.07 -3.32
C MET A 1 1.00 24.50 -2.81
N THR A 2 0.31 25.48 -3.39
CA THR A 2 0.41 26.92 -3.03
C THR A 2 -0.05 27.30 -1.62
N ARG A 3 -1.01 26.59 -1.02
CA ARG A 3 -1.51 26.91 0.34
C ARG A 3 -0.74 26.24 1.48
N VAL A 4 -0.22 25.03 1.24
CA VAL A 4 0.44 24.21 2.28
C VAL A 4 1.96 24.31 2.17
N LEU A 5 2.50 24.07 0.98
CA LEU A 5 3.94 24.15 0.71
C LEU A 5 4.39 25.57 0.36
N ARG A 6 3.44 26.50 0.18
CA ARG A 6 3.68 27.92 -0.15
C ARG A 6 4.52 28.13 -1.41
N LEU A 7 4.48 27.18 -2.33
CA LEU A 7 5.18 27.28 -3.60
C LEU A 7 4.59 28.40 -4.48
N GLY A 8 5.46 29.14 -5.15
CA GLY A 8 5.17 30.26 -6.03
C GLY A 8 5.55 29.99 -7.49
N VAL A 9 5.37 31.01 -8.32
CA VAL A 9 5.80 30.97 -9.73
C VAL A 9 7.33 30.79 -9.78
N ASN A 10 7.80 29.99 -10.73
CA ASN A 10 9.20 29.57 -10.94
C ASN A 10 9.75 28.54 -9.93
N ASP A 11 8.94 28.06 -8.99
CA ASP A 11 9.38 26.92 -8.16
C ASP A 11 9.37 25.62 -8.97
N LYS A 12 10.45 24.85 -8.81
CA LYS A 12 10.57 23.52 -9.41
C LYS A 12 9.67 22.53 -8.69
N VAL A 13 8.98 21.70 -9.45
CA VAL A 13 8.11 20.63 -8.95
C VAL A 13 8.35 19.34 -9.71
N GLU A 14 8.17 18.22 -9.00
CA GLU A 14 8.04 16.89 -9.58
C GLU A 14 6.57 16.47 -9.54
N LEU A 15 6.09 15.95 -10.66
CA LEU A 15 4.73 15.48 -10.85
C LEU A 15 4.76 13.99 -11.16
N PHE A 16 3.94 13.23 -10.45
CA PHE A 16 3.71 11.82 -10.75
C PHE A 16 2.22 11.50 -10.74
N ASN A 17 1.83 10.46 -11.46
CA ASN A 17 0.42 10.05 -11.62
C ASN A 17 0.03 8.79 -10.85
N GLY A 18 0.95 8.22 -10.06
CA GLY A 18 0.69 7.00 -9.28
C GLY A 18 0.73 5.71 -10.09
N VAL A 19 1.02 5.77 -11.41
CA VAL A 19 1.12 4.59 -12.28
C VAL A 19 2.47 4.49 -13.00
N GLY A 20 3.50 5.17 -12.46
CA GLY A 20 4.87 5.07 -12.97
C GLY A 20 5.35 6.24 -13.81
N SER A 21 4.50 7.20 -14.16
CA SER A 21 4.93 8.39 -14.90
C SER A 21 5.46 9.45 -13.94
N LEU A 22 6.63 9.99 -14.23
CA LEU A 22 7.28 11.07 -13.49
C LEU A 22 7.72 12.18 -14.46
N ALA A 23 7.36 13.42 -14.16
CA ALA A 23 7.77 14.59 -14.94
C ALA A 23 8.30 15.68 -14.02
N GLU A 24 9.25 16.45 -14.52
CA GLU A 24 9.77 17.65 -13.86
C GLU A 24 9.20 18.89 -14.55
N GLY A 25 8.94 19.94 -13.78
CA GLY A 25 8.41 21.19 -14.30
C GLY A 25 8.59 22.37 -13.37
N PHE A 26 8.17 23.54 -13.83
CA PHE A 26 8.08 24.76 -13.03
C PHE A 26 6.65 25.24 -12.92
N ILE A 27 6.29 25.80 -11.78
CA ILE A 27 5.00 26.46 -11.62
C ILE A 27 5.03 27.75 -12.47
N HIS A 28 4.28 27.80 -13.56
CA HIS A 28 4.20 28.99 -14.42
C HIS A 28 3.00 29.88 -14.05
N LYS A 29 2.00 29.35 -13.33
CA LYS A 29 0.83 30.10 -12.88
C LYS A 29 0.31 29.62 -11.54
N VAL A 30 -0.10 30.55 -10.70
CA VAL A 30 -0.86 30.30 -9.47
C VAL A 30 -2.08 31.21 -9.44
N ASP A 31 -3.28 30.64 -9.30
CA ASP A 31 -4.52 31.40 -9.10
C ASP A 31 -5.40 30.78 -8.01
N LYS A 32 -6.61 31.33 -7.80
CA LYS A 32 -7.55 30.85 -6.77
C LYS A 32 -8.11 29.45 -7.06
N GLY A 33 -8.04 28.98 -8.31
CA GLY A 33 -8.51 27.67 -8.75
C GLY A 33 -7.42 26.59 -8.78
N GLY A 34 -6.14 26.95 -8.72
CA GLY A 34 -5.04 25.99 -8.66
C GLY A 34 -3.70 26.54 -9.12
N SER A 35 -2.81 25.64 -9.54
CA SER A 35 -1.49 25.95 -10.08
C SER A 35 -1.33 25.30 -11.45
N GLY A 36 -0.89 26.09 -12.43
CA GLY A 36 -0.44 25.59 -13.72
C GLY A 36 1.06 25.26 -13.65
N VAL A 37 1.43 24.08 -14.15
CA VAL A 37 2.82 23.63 -14.23
C VAL A 37 3.20 23.52 -15.70
N GLU A 38 4.35 24.10 -16.06
CA GLU A 38 4.99 23.91 -17.36
C GLU A 38 6.01 22.80 -17.21
N LEU A 39 5.92 21.77 -18.05
CA LEU A 39 6.83 20.63 -18.00
C LEU A 39 8.14 20.97 -18.71
N LEU A 40 9.26 20.54 -18.14
CA LEU A 40 10.59 20.70 -18.75
C LEU A 40 10.85 19.66 -19.84
N GLU A 41 10.36 18.45 -19.61
CA GLU A 41 10.55 17.29 -20.47
C GLU A 41 9.28 16.43 -20.45
N ASP A 42 9.15 15.53 -21.44
CA ASP A 42 8.14 14.49 -21.42
C ASP A 42 8.29 13.59 -20.19
N ALA A 43 7.16 13.08 -19.68
CA ALA A 43 7.17 12.22 -18.51
C ALA A 43 7.97 10.94 -18.77
N ARG A 44 8.91 10.64 -17.87
CA ARG A 44 9.64 9.37 -17.86
C ARG A 44 8.75 8.28 -17.29
N ILE A 45 8.84 7.08 -17.86
CA ILE A 45 8.12 5.90 -17.35
C ILE A 45 9.09 5.07 -16.51
N ILE A 46 8.77 4.94 -15.24
CA ILE A 46 9.56 4.19 -14.26
C ILE A 46 8.81 2.92 -13.94
N ALA A 47 9.43 1.77 -14.21
CA ALA A 47 8.88 0.47 -13.81
C ALA A 47 8.94 0.27 -12.28
N PRO A 48 8.01 -0.48 -11.68
CA PRO A 48 8.13 -0.90 -10.29
C PRO A 48 9.46 -1.64 -10.06
N GLN A 49 10.15 -1.32 -8.96
CA GLN A 49 11.42 -1.95 -8.59
C GLN A 49 11.23 -2.90 -7.40
N GLY A 50 12.06 -3.94 -7.34
CA GLY A 50 12.06 -4.91 -6.25
C GLY A 50 10.85 -5.86 -6.27
N ILE A 51 10.75 -6.67 -5.22
CA ILE A 51 9.69 -7.67 -5.05
C ILE A 51 8.35 -6.95 -4.87
N GLN A 52 7.35 -7.35 -5.66
CA GLN A 52 5.99 -6.83 -5.56
C GLN A 52 5.23 -7.55 -4.45
N TRP A 53 5.26 -6.97 -3.25
CA TRP A 53 4.59 -7.54 -2.08
C TRP A 53 3.09 -7.27 -2.08
N HIS A 54 2.31 -8.34 -1.95
CA HIS A 54 0.88 -8.26 -1.66
C HIS A 54 0.63 -8.57 -0.18
N VAL A 55 -0.02 -7.66 0.52
CA VAL A 55 -0.32 -7.80 1.95
C VAL A 55 -1.78 -8.22 2.14
N PHE A 56 -2.00 -9.40 2.70
CA PHE A 56 -3.28 -9.79 3.25
C PHE A 56 -3.30 -9.45 4.73
N ALA A 57 -4.26 -8.65 5.19
CA ALA A 57 -4.30 -8.23 6.59
C ALA A 57 -5.71 -8.21 7.18
N ALA A 58 -5.89 -8.90 8.30
CA ALA A 58 -7.14 -8.91 9.06
C ALA A 58 -7.19 -7.71 10.01
N PHE A 59 -7.57 -6.54 9.50
CA PHE A 59 -7.61 -5.30 10.29
C PHE A 59 -9.01 -4.75 10.58
N GLY A 60 -10.06 -5.46 10.18
CA GLY A 60 -11.44 -5.00 10.32
C GLY A 60 -11.84 -4.68 11.78
N THR A 61 -11.29 -5.44 12.74
CA THR A 61 -11.53 -5.28 14.19
C THR A 61 -10.58 -4.29 14.88
N LEU A 62 -9.54 -3.80 14.20
CA LEU A 62 -8.53 -2.95 14.82
C LEU A 62 -9.13 -1.62 15.28
N LYS A 63 -8.92 -1.30 16.55
CA LYS A 63 -9.40 -0.07 17.20
C LYS A 63 -8.33 1.02 17.19
N GLY A 64 -8.72 2.26 17.49
CA GLY A 64 -7.78 3.36 17.75
C GLY A 64 -6.96 3.79 16.54
N GLY A 65 -7.50 3.69 15.32
CA GLY A 65 -6.80 4.13 14.10
C GLY A 65 -5.70 3.19 13.60
N ARG A 66 -5.52 2.01 14.21
CA ARG A 66 -4.51 1.03 13.79
C ARG A 66 -4.68 0.54 12.35
N ALA A 67 -5.91 0.45 11.84
CA ALA A 67 -6.16 0.13 10.43
C ALA A 67 -5.65 1.22 9.49
N ASP A 68 -5.85 2.49 9.86
CA ASP A 68 -5.36 3.64 9.11
C ASP A 68 -3.83 3.65 9.08
N TRP A 69 -3.22 3.43 10.26
CA TRP A 69 -1.77 3.31 10.40
C TRP A 69 -1.20 2.16 9.57
N LEU A 70 -1.85 1.00 9.54
CA LEU A 70 -1.44 -0.14 8.71
C LEU A 70 -1.43 0.24 7.23
N ILE A 71 -2.49 0.88 6.72
CA ILE A 71 -2.56 1.30 5.32
C ILE A 71 -1.48 2.33 4.98
N GLU A 72 -1.25 3.29 5.87
CA GLU A 72 -0.17 4.27 5.73
C GLU A 72 1.19 3.56 5.65
N LYS A 73 1.50 2.66 6.58
CA LYS A 73 2.80 1.97 6.61
C LYS A 73 2.99 0.96 5.49
N CYS A 74 1.95 0.24 5.07
CA CYS A 74 2.03 -0.58 3.86
C CYS A 74 2.36 0.28 2.64
N THR A 75 1.78 1.48 2.53
CA THR A 75 2.06 2.39 1.42
C THR A 75 3.49 2.91 1.46
N GLU A 76 3.95 3.39 2.62
CA GLU A 76 5.31 3.94 2.82
C GLU A 76 6.40 2.88 2.65
N LEU A 77 6.18 1.65 3.11
CA LEU A 77 7.15 0.56 3.07
C LEU A 77 7.15 -0.20 1.73
N GLY A 78 6.42 0.29 0.72
CA GLY A 78 6.51 -0.23 -0.64
C GLY A 78 5.62 -1.45 -0.95
N ALA A 79 4.62 -1.77 -0.14
CA ALA A 79 3.67 -2.83 -0.50
C ALA A 79 2.96 -2.47 -1.81
N SER A 80 2.90 -3.38 -2.79
CA SER A 80 2.25 -3.14 -4.09
C SER A 80 0.73 -3.14 -3.95
N SER A 81 0.21 -3.93 -3.01
CA SER A 81 -1.23 -3.96 -2.74
C SER A 81 -1.55 -4.49 -1.35
N VAL A 82 -2.75 -4.13 -0.87
CA VAL A 82 -3.32 -4.65 0.37
C VAL A 82 -4.71 -5.20 0.07
N THR A 83 -4.99 -6.41 0.55
CA THR A 83 -6.34 -6.98 0.62
C THR A 83 -6.76 -7.12 2.08
N PRO A 84 -7.88 -6.50 2.49
CA PRO A 84 -8.45 -6.75 3.80
C PRO A 84 -8.94 -8.19 3.92
N LEU A 85 -8.53 -8.89 4.99
CA LEU A 85 -9.06 -10.20 5.33
C LEU A 85 -10.25 -10.07 6.28
N LEU A 86 -11.38 -10.63 5.86
CA LEU A 86 -12.58 -10.80 6.65
C LEU A 86 -12.45 -12.11 7.44
N THR A 87 -12.80 -12.05 8.73
CA THR A 87 -12.67 -13.15 9.69
C THR A 87 -14.01 -13.37 10.38
N GLU A 88 -14.17 -14.45 11.15
CA GLU A 88 -15.37 -14.68 11.96
C GLU A 88 -15.70 -13.51 12.92
N ARG A 89 -14.68 -12.75 13.36
CA ARG A 89 -14.90 -11.59 14.24
C ARG A 89 -15.22 -10.31 13.47
N CYS A 90 -15.04 -10.31 12.15
CA CYS A 90 -15.32 -9.17 11.28
C CYS A 90 -15.61 -9.63 9.85
N HIS A 91 -16.90 -9.78 9.54
CA HIS A 91 -17.38 -10.34 8.29
C HIS A 91 -17.53 -9.32 7.16
N THR A 92 -17.46 -8.02 7.46
CA THR A 92 -17.65 -6.95 6.46
C THR A 92 -16.78 -5.73 6.80
N ILE A 93 -16.47 -4.95 5.77
CA ILE A 93 -15.91 -3.60 5.90
C ILE A 93 -16.89 -2.65 5.22
N ALA A 94 -17.35 -1.64 5.96
CA ALA A 94 -18.30 -0.66 5.43
C ALA A 94 -17.69 0.16 4.27
N GLU A 95 -18.49 0.52 3.28
CA GLU A 95 -18.03 1.26 2.07
C GLU A 95 -17.36 2.59 2.43
N ASN A 96 -17.95 3.36 3.34
CA ASN A 96 -17.36 4.61 3.83
C ASN A 96 -15.95 4.43 4.44
N ARG A 97 -15.67 3.25 4.98
CA ARG A 97 -14.34 2.89 5.49
C ARG A 97 -13.40 2.60 4.33
N VAL A 98 -13.84 1.92 3.27
CA VAL A 98 -13.03 1.72 2.05
C VAL A 98 -12.62 3.06 1.44
N ASP A 99 -13.55 4.01 1.28
CA ASP A 99 -13.25 5.35 0.76
C ASP A 99 -12.25 6.11 1.64
N ARG A 100 -12.32 5.91 2.96
CA ARG A 100 -11.34 6.48 3.90
C ARG A 100 -9.96 5.86 3.68
N LEU A 101 -9.87 4.53 3.57
CA LEU A 101 -8.59 3.85 3.36
C LEU A 101 -7.95 4.23 2.01
N GLN A 102 -8.73 4.36 0.94
CA GLN A 102 -8.23 4.84 -0.35
C GLN A 102 -7.66 6.26 -0.25
N ARG A 103 -8.33 7.16 0.46
CA ARG A 103 -7.80 8.52 0.72
C ARG A 103 -6.50 8.50 1.52
N LEU A 104 -6.35 7.57 2.45
CA LEU A 104 -5.10 7.37 3.21
C LEU A 104 -3.97 6.87 2.31
N VAL A 105 -4.24 5.92 1.41
CA VAL A 105 -3.26 5.50 0.40
C VAL A 105 -2.77 6.71 -0.40
N LEU A 106 -3.69 7.49 -1.00
CA LEU A 106 -3.32 8.65 -1.81
C LEU A 106 -2.54 9.70 -1.01
N ALA A 107 -2.88 9.91 0.27
CA ALA A 107 -2.16 10.82 1.14
C ALA A 107 -0.73 10.31 1.43
N ALA A 108 -0.59 9.03 1.76
CA ALA A 108 0.69 8.39 2.04
C ALA A 108 1.60 8.37 0.81
N VAL A 109 1.07 8.01 -0.37
CA VAL A 109 1.78 8.08 -1.66
C VAL A 109 2.38 9.47 -1.89
N LYS A 110 1.61 10.54 -1.64
CA LYS A 110 2.08 11.92 -1.77
C LYS A 110 3.15 12.29 -0.74
N GLN A 111 3.02 11.79 0.48
CA GLN A 111 3.95 12.07 1.57
C GLN A 111 5.30 11.39 1.35
N CYS A 112 5.28 10.12 0.94
CA CYS A 112 6.50 9.33 0.70
C CYS A 112 7.03 9.45 -0.73
N GLN A 113 6.40 10.29 -1.57
CA GLN A 113 6.79 10.56 -2.96
C GLN A 113 6.89 9.28 -3.81
N ARG A 114 5.99 8.33 -3.53
CA ARG A 114 5.99 7.04 -4.21
C ARG A 114 5.38 7.18 -5.60
N ILE A 115 6.09 6.70 -6.62
CA ILE A 115 5.72 6.85 -8.04
C ILE A 115 4.56 5.92 -8.43
N HIS A 116 4.48 4.76 -7.77
CA HIS A 116 3.44 3.75 -7.97
C HIS A 116 2.52 3.65 -6.76
N GLU A 117 1.24 3.93 -6.93
CA GLU A 117 0.25 3.82 -5.88
C GLU A 117 0.06 2.36 -5.43
N MET A 118 -0.13 2.16 -4.12
CA MET A 118 -0.51 0.85 -3.59
C MET A 118 -1.97 0.56 -3.92
N SER A 119 -2.27 -0.58 -4.53
CA SER A 119 -3.66 -0.95 -4.81
C SER A 119 -4.35 -1.51 -3.56
N LEU A 120 -5.43 -0.87 -3.10
CA LEU A 120 -6.34 -1.44 -2.10
C LEU A 120 -7.37 -2.34 -2.82
N LYS A 121 -7.30 -3.64 -2.58
CA LYS A 121 -8.20 -4.63 -3.20
C LYS A 121 -9.48 -4.83 -2.38
N SER A 122 -10.50 -5.39 -3.02
CA SER A 122 -11.75 -5.77 -2.35
C SER A 122 -11.48 -6.78 -1.22
N PRO A 123 -12.17 -6.67 -0.07
CA PRO A 123 -12.02 -7.62 1.02
C PRO A 123 -12.35 -9.06 0.59
N ILE A 124 -11.62 -10.03 1.14
CA ILE A 124 -11.91 -11.46 0.95
C ILE A 124 -12.13 -12.15 2.28
N GLN A 125 -12.94 -13.21 2.28
CA GLN A 125 -13.06 -14.11 3.43
C GLN A 125 -11.77 -14.91 3.58
N ILE A 126 -11.27 -15.03 4.80
CA ILE A 126 -9.99 -15.71 5.11
C ILE A 126 -9.96 -17.17 4.62
N ARG A 127 -11.09 -17.88 4.64
CA ARG A 127 -11.22 -19.23 4.02
C ARG A 127 -10.88 -19.29 2.54
N HIS A 128 -10.91 -18.16 1.82
CA HIS A 128 -10.54 -18.08 0.40
C HIS A 128 -9.05 -17.73 0.21
N LEU A 129 -8.27 -17.58 1.28
CA LEU A 129 -6.86 -17.23 1.22
C LEU A 129 -5.98 -18.40 0.78
N LEU A 130 -6.24 -19.62 1.26
CA LEU A 130 -5.43 -20.81 0.97
C LEU A 130 -5.22 -21.07 -0.54
N PRO A 131 -6.25 -21.00 -1.41
CA PRO A 131 -6.07 -21.12 -2.85
C PRO A 131 -5.18 -20.04 -3.49
N VAL A 132 -5.10 -18.84 -2.88
CA VAL A 132 -4.22 -17.77 -3.36
C VAL A 132 -2.78 -18.03 -2.92
N VAL A 133 -2.60 -18.47 -1.68
CA VAL A 133 -1.27 -18.80 -1.13
C VAL A 133 -0.63 -19.96 -1.86
N SER A 134 -1.39 -20.99 -2.22
CA SER A 134 -0.88 -22.17 -2.94
C SER A 134 -0.38 -21.86 -4.36
N GLN A 135 -0.78 -20.72 -4.94
CA GLN A 135 -0.30 -20.23 -6.23
C GLN A 135 0.94 -19.34 -6.11
N SER A 136 1.31 -18.93 -4.91
CA SER A 136 2.49 -18.10 -4.68
C SER A 136 3.72 -18.96 -4.45
N LYS A 137 4.84 -18.55 -5.05
CA LYS A 137 6.16 -19.15 -4.76
C LYS A 137 6.75 -18.69 -3.43
N LEU A 138 6.31 -17.52 -2.95
CA LEU A 138 6.78 -16.92 -1.71
C LEU A 138 5.61 -16.36 -0.90
N ALA A 139 5.44 -16.86 0.32
CA ALA A 139 4.42 -16.39 1.25
C ALA A 139 4.95 -16.43 2.67
N PHE A 140 4.79 -15.33 3.39
CA PHE A 140 5.11 -15.23 4.81
C PHE A 140 3.84 -15.02 5.62
N LEU A 141 3.70 -15.78 6.70
CA LEU A 141 2.65 -15.61 7.70
C LEU A 141 3.27 -15.02 8.97
N ALA A 142 2.78 -13.85 9.38
CA ALA A 142 3.13 -13.29 10.67
C ALA A 142 2.38 -14.04 11.77
N SER A 143 3.11 -14.81 12.57
CA SER A 143 2.62 -15.52 13.76
C SER A 143 3.51 -15.24 14.96
N ALA A 144 2.92 -15.20 16.16
CA ALA A 144 3.65 -14.91 17.40
C ALA A 144 4.68 -15.99 17.76
N GLU A 145 4.46 -17.22 17.32
CA GLU A 145 5.34 -18.37 17.57
C GLU A 145 6.31 -18.64 16.40
N ALA A 146 6.29 -17.81 15.36
CA ALA A 146 7.15 -17.99 14.20
C ALA A 146 8.62 -17.70 14.56
N PRO A 147 9.58 -18.44 13.97
CA PRO A 147 10.99 -18.10 14.07
C PRO A 147 11.26 -16.73 13.40
N PRO A 148 12.38 -16.08 13.72
CA PRO A 148 12.77 -14.83 13.07
C PRO A 148 12.80 -14.97 11.54
N LEU A 149 12.34 -13.95 10.82
CA LEU A 149 12.26 -13.99 9.35
C LEU A 149 13.62 -14.36 8.70
N PHE A 150 14.72 -13.80 9.20
CA PHE A 150 16.06 -14.07 8.67
C PHE A 150 16.53 -15.51 8.82
N SER A 151 15.95 -16.31 9.72
CA SER A 151 16.32 -17.73 9.84
C SER A 151 15.57 -18.63 8.86
N VAL A 152 14.54 -18.12 8.18
CA VAL A 152 13.70 -18.89 7.24
C VAL A 152 13.73 -18.34 5.81
N LEU A 153 14.40 -17.19 5.60
CA LEU A 153 14.56 -16.60 4.27
C LEU A 153 15.46 -17.51 3.41
N PRO A 154 15.01 -17.95 2.22
CA PRO A 154 15.87 -18.66 1.30
C PRO A 154 17.01 -17.76 0.83
N GLU A 155 18.24 -18.26 0.82
CA GLU A 155 19.42 -17.51 0.35
C GLU A 155 19.33 -17.07 -1.13
N SER A 156 18.41 -17.66 -1.91
CA SER A 156 18.36 -17.55 -3.37
C SER A 156 16.99 -17.19 -3.98
N SER A 157 16.03 -16.68 -3.22
CA SER A 157 14.72 -16.32 -3.80
C SER A 157 14.78 -14.98 -4.55
N ILE A 158 15.09 -15.03 -5.86
CA ILE A 158 14.88 -13.94 -6.81
C ILE A 158 13.41 -13.99 -7.27
N GLU A 159 12.48 -13.83 -6.33
CA GLU A 159 11.07 -13.78 -6.65
C GLU A 159 10.66 -12.35 -7.02
N GLN A 160 9.85 -12.21 -8.05
CA GLN A 160 9.35 -10.90 -8.49
C GLN A 160 8.13 -10.46 -7.68
N SER A 161 7.50 -11.37 -6.94
CA SER A 161 6.35 -11.12 -6.10
C SER A 161 6.34 -12.03 -4.88
N GLY A 162 5.62 -11.61 -3.84
CA GLY A 162 5.45 -12.40 -2.63
C GLY A 162 4.24 -11.96 -1.83
N LEU A 163 3.77 -12.83 -0.94
CA LEU A 163 2.65 -12.57 -0.06
C LEU A 163 3.15 -12.32 1.37
N LEU A 164 2.56 -11.34 2.04
CA LEU A 164 2.66 -11.17 3.49
C LEU A 164 1.26 -11.28 4.08
N ILE A 165 1.08 -12.18 5.04
CA ILE A 165 -0.21 -12.49 5.65
C ILE A 165 -0.16 -12.10 7.12
N ILE A 166 -1.09 -11.25 7.53
CA ILE A 166 -1.24 -10.75 8.90
C ILE A 166 -2.62 -11.15 9.39
N GLY A 167 -2.66 -12.12 10.31
CA GLY A 167 -3.89 -12.60 10.94
C GLY A 167 -4.52 -11.58 11.91
N PRO A 168 -5.72 -11.89 12.44
CA PRO A 168 -6.41 -11.01 13.39
C PRO A 168 -5.69 -10.96 14.76
N GLU A 169 -5.97 -9.91 15.55
CA GLU A 169 -5.58 -9.87 16.97
C GLU A 169 -6.20 -11.06 17.72
N GLY A 170 -5.38 -12.03 18.11
CA GLY A 170 -5.84 -13.31 18.69
C GLY A 170 -4.90 -14.50 18.49
N GLY A 171 -3.86 -14.35 17.67
CA GLY A 171 -2.66 -15.18 17.68
C GLY A 171 -2.87 -16.60 17.16
N ASN A 172 -3.41 -17.51 17.98
CA ASN A 172 -3.22 -18.96 17.77
C ASN A 172 -4.52 -19.78 17.91
N ALA A 173 -5.69 -19.13 17.98
CA ALA A 173 -6.97 -19.82 18.19
C ALA A 173 -7.88 -19.84 16.96
N ASN A 174 -7.42 -19.36 15.80
CA ASN A 174 -8.24 -19.37 14.60
C ASN A 174 -7.87 -20.57 13.71
N PRO A 175 -8.66 -21.65 13.69
CA PRO A 175 -8.39 -22.83 12.86
C PRO A 175 -8.34 -22.51 11.35
N GLU A 176 -8.75 -21.31 10.95
CA GLU A 176 -8.73 -20.84 9.57
C GLU A 176 -7.33 -20.55 8.99
N LEU A 177 -6.28 -20.46 9.83
CA LEU A 177 -4.90 -20.19 9.42
C LEU A 177 -3.94 -21.40 9.59
N HIS A 178 -4.45 -22.53 10.06
CA HIS A 178 -3.71 -23.77 10.30
C HIS A 178 -4.03 -24.84 9.25
#